data_AF-A0A484ZJS5-F1
#
_entry.id   AF-A0A484ZJS5-F1
#
_cell.length_a   1.000
_cell.length_b   1.000
_cell.length_c   1.000
_cell.angle_alpha   90.00
_cell.angle_beta   90.00
_cell.angle_gamma   90.00
#
_symmetry.space_group_name_H-M   'P 1'
#
loop_
_entity.id
_entity.type
_entity.pdbx_description
1 polymer ?
#
loop_
_entity_poly.entity_id
_entity_poly.type
_entity_poly.pdbx_seq_one_letter_code
_entity_poly.pdbx_strand_id
1 'polypeptide(L)'
;MVQGATGSRDFDLITGHKLDSSDSKVQKITDNRFMKFESNNEMFNYTDPVFNQFNIALFDHNATAISTENLESIFNHSNTIVLIIGRNFSSFRTAKRIMDEYIRFERQKTDSFMRKIVLCINEYNPGDNRNKFSNEDISEYLGCEINVILPHFQVRKENDPFTQILQHLAATVLGRDKEDSKENTNILSGFFK
;
A
#
# COMPACT_ATOMS: atom_id res chain seq x y z
N MET A 1 9.25 5.45 -5.80
CA MET A 1 7.90 5.81 -5.29
C MET A 1 7.31 6.83 -6.24
N VAL A 2 6.04 6.68 -6.56
CA VAL A 2 5.30 7.58 -7.43
C VAL A 2 4.15 8.11 -6.60
N GLN A 3 4.13 9.42 -6.43
CA GLN A 3 3.04 10.09 -5.77
C GLN A 3 2.02 10.46 -6.84
N GLY A 4 0.88 9.76 -6.84
CA GLY A 4 -0.15 9.94 -7.84
C GLY A 4 -0.72 11.35 -7.80
N ALA A 5 -1.24 11.80 -8.94
CA ALA A 5 -1.79 13.16 -9.07
C ALA A 5 -2.99 13.39 -8.12
N THR A 6 -3.65 12.31 -7.69
CA THR A 6 -4.79 12.31 -6.76
C THR A 6 -4.39 12.15 -5.29
N GLY A 7 -3.12 11.84 -5.00
CA GLY A 7 -2.61 11.61 -3.65
C GLY A 7 -2.40 12.91 -2.87
N SER A 8 -2.23 12.81 -1.55
CA SER A 8 -1.89 13.98 -0.73
C SER A 8 -0.47 14.42 -1.01
N ARG A 9 -0.19 15.73 -0.96
CA ARG A 9 1.13 16.32 -1.28
C ARG A 9 2.08 16.35 -0.09
N ASP A 10 2.29 15.20 0.56
CA ASP A 10 2.96 15.15 1.86
C ASP A 10 4.29 14.37 1.86
N PHE A 11 4.76 13.89 0.71
CA PHE A 11 5.98 13.08 0.65
C PHE A 11 7.26 13.86 0.97
N ASP A 12 7.32 15.15 0.67
CA ASP A 12 8.40 16.04 1.12
C ASP A 12 8.47 16.10 2.65
N LEU A 13 7.31 16.15 3.32
CA LEU A 13 7.21 16.08 4.79
C LEU A 13 7.69 14.72 5.33
N ILE A 14 7.33 13.62 4.65
CA ILE A 14 7.71 12.26 5.06
C ILE A 14 9.20 12.00 4.85
N THR A 15 9.78 12.52 3.77
CA THR A 15 11.19 12.27 3.40
C THR A 15 12.15 13.26 4.05
N GLY A 16 11.67 14.42 4.52
CA GLY A 16 12.52 15.49 5.03
C GLY A 16 13.35 16.19 3.93
N HIS A 17 13.07 15.88 2.66
CA HIS A 17 13.75 16.46 1.51
C HIS A 17 12.80 17.42 0.79
N LYS A 18 13.29 18.62 0.47
CA LYS A 18 12.55 19.55 -0.40
C LYS A 18 12.56 18.99 -1.82
N LEU A 19 11.39 18.64 -2.30
CA LEU A 19 11.23 17.98 -3.60
C LEU A 19 10.56 18.94 -4.58
N ASP A 20 11.05 18.95 -5.81
CA ASP A 20 10.51 19.80 -6.85
C ASP A 20 9.28 19.15 -7.47
N SER A 21 8.09 19.62 -7.08
CA SER A 21 6.83 19.10 -7.62
C SER A 21 6.46 19.68 -8.99
N SER A 22 7.28 20.59 -9.55
CA SER A 22 6.96 21.29 -10.80
C SER A 22 7.31 20.51 -12.06
N ASP A 23 8.26 19.58 -11.94
CA ASP A 23 8.77 18.78 -13.05
C ASP A 23 8.51 17.31 -12.69
N SER A 24 7.66 16.60 -13.46
CA SER A 24 7.32 15.17 -13.27
C SER A 24 8.50 14.21 -13.47
N LYS A 25 9.72 14.69 -13.19
CA LYS A 25 10.96 13.96 -13.26
C LYS A 25 11.19 13.12 -12.01
N VAL A 26 11.94 12.05 -12.21
CA VAL A 26 12.43 11.22 -11.12
C VAL A 26 13.53 11.96 -10.37
N GLN A 27 13.35 12.08 -9.06
CA GLN A 27 14.27 12.72 -8.11
C GLN A 27 14.88 11.67 -7.18
N LYS A 28 16.19 11.73 -6.99
CA LYS A 28 16.91 10.84 -6.07
C LYS A 28 16.72 11.32 -4.62
N ILE A 29 16.30 10.41 -3.73
CA ILE A 29 16.19 10.65 -2.28
C ILE A 29 17.42 10.07 -1.58
N THR A 30 17.70 8.80 -1.83
CA THR A 30 18.91 8.10 -1.37
C THR A 30 19.46 7.22 -2.49
N ASP A 31 20.58 6.53 -2.31
CA ASP A 31 21.17 5.66 -3.34
C ASP A 31 20.20 4.61 -3.88
N ASN A 32 19.33 4.08 -3.02
CA ASN A 32 18.37 3.03 -3.40
C ASN A 32 16.91 3.52 -3.44
N ARG A 33 16.66 4.84 -3.33
CA ARG A 33 15.29 5.36 -3.26
C ARG A 33 15.13 6.61 -4.12
N PHE A 34 14.13 6.55 -4.98
CA PHE A 34 13.79 7.58 -5.93
C PHE A 34 12.30 7.90 -5.85
N MET A 35 11.95 9.13 -6.21
CA MET A 35 10.59 9.62 -6.17
C MET A 35 10.20 10.30 -7.48
N LYS A 36 8.96 10.15 -7.92
CA LYS A 36 8.36 10.89 -9.05
C LYS A 36 7.03 11.49 -8.58
N PHE A 37 6.78 12.75 -8.89
CA PHE A 37 5.43 13.33 -8.79
C PHE A 37 4.71 13.14 -10.11
N GLU A 38 3.56 12.49 -10.06
CA GLU A 38 2.71 12.32 -11.23
C GLU A 38 1.95 13.64 -11.49
N SER A 39 2.04 14.15 -12.71
CA SER A 39 1.21 15.29 -13.13
C SER A 39 -0.19 14.82 -13.53
N ASN A 40 -1.15 15.74 -13.54
CA ASN A 40 -2.51 15.44 -14.01
C ASN A 40 -2.56 14.87 -15.44
N ASN A 41 -1.57 15.21 -16.28
CA ASN A 41 -1.49 14.74 -17.66
C ASN A 41 -0.89 13.33 -17.79
N GLU A 42 -0.21 12.85 -16.75
CA GLU A 42 0.44 11.53 -16.70
C GLU A 42 -0.24 10.57 -15.73
N MET A 43 -1.47 10.91 -15.30
CA MET A 43 -2.18 10.16 -14.28
C MET A 43 -2.42 8.71 -14.69
N PHE A 44 -2.08 7.75 -13.82
CA PHE A 44 -2.22 6.31 -14.06
C PHE A 44 -1.38 5.79 -15.24
N ASN A 45 -0.27 6.47 -15.57
CA ASN A 45 0.67 6.00 -16.59
C ASN A 45 1.65 4.98 -15.98
N TYR A 46 1.29 3.70 -15.96
CA TYR A 46 2.14 2.62 -15.43
C TYR A 46 3.18 2.09 -16.44
N THR A 47 3.07 2.47 -17.71
CA THR A 47 3.91 1.94 -18.79
C THR A 47 5.09 2.85 -19.13
N ASP A 48 5.27 3.95 -18.38
CA ASP A 48 6.44 4.82 -18.51
C ASP A 48 7.72 3.98 -18.37
N PRO A 49 8.58 3.92 -19.41
CA PRO A 49 9.81 3.15 -19.40
C PRO A 49 10.76 3.52 -18.26
N VAL A 50 10.59 4.70 -17.66
CA VAL A 50 11.34 5.13 -16.48
C VAL A 50 11.19 4.16 -15.30
N PHE A 51 10.12 3.37 -15.23
CA PHE A 51 9.93 2.41 -14.15
C PHE A 51 10.75 1.13 -14.31
N ASN A 52 11.21 0.81 -15.52
CA ASN A 52 11.99 -0.39 -15.81
C ASN A 52 13.39 -0.38 -15.16
N GLN A 53 13.86 0.77 -14.67
CA GLN A 53 15.13 0.88 -13.95
C GLN A 53 15.01 0.50 -12.46
N PHE A 54 13.80 0.20 -11.97
CA PHE A 54 13.55 -0.12 -10.57
C PHE A 54 13.03 -1.54 -10.41
N ASN A 55 13.45 -2.20 -9.33
CA ASN A 55 12.91 -3.52 -8.97
C ASN A 55 11.46 -3.43 -8.46
N ILE A 56 11.10 -2.27 -7.88
CA ILE A 56 9.78 -2.04 -7.28
C ILE A 56 9.37 -0.58 -7.55
N ALA A 57 8.20 -0.42 -8.14
CA ALA A 57 7.50 0.85 -8.23
C ALA A 57 6.29 0.84 -7.29
N LEU A 58 6.24 1.79 -6.35
CA LEU A 58 5.12 1.98 -5.43
C LEU A 58 4.34 3.22 -5.88
N PHE A 59 3.07 3.06 -6.19
CA PHE A 59 2.17 4.14 -6.61
C PHE A 59 1.19 4.47 -5.48
N ASP A 60 1.15 5.72 -5.08
CA ASP A 60 0.21 6.22 -4.07
C ASP A 60 -1.00 6.87 -4.75
N HIS A 61 -2.19 6.35 -4.47
CA HIS A 61 -3.45 6.82 -5.04
C HIS A 61 -4.49 7.08 -3.97
N ASN A 62 -5.25 8.16 -4.14
CA ASN A 62 -6.47 8.37 -3.37
C ASN A 62 -7.61 7.51 -3.94
N ALA A 63 -8.08 6.57 -3.12
CA ALA A 63 -9.10 5.59 -3.49
C ALA A 63 -10.54 6.13 -3.65
N THR A 64 -10.87 7.31 -3.08
CA THR A 64 -12.27 7.76 -2.93
C THR A 64 -12.94 8.11 -4.25
N ALA A 65 -12.20 8.63 -5.23
CA ALA A 65 -12.74 9.16 -6.48
C ALA A 65 -12.17 8.52 -7.76
N ILE A 66 -11.63 7.29 -7.67
CA ILE A 66 -11.08 6.58 -8.84
C ILE A 66 -12.23 6.01 -9.69
N SER A 67 -12.29 6.38 -10.97
CA SER A 67 -13.26 5.83 -11.94
C SER A 67 -13.04 4.33 -12.17
N THR A 68 -14.03 3.64 -12.73
CA THR A 68 -13.90 2.22 -13.06
C THR A 68 -12.80 1.97 -14.09
N GLU A 69 -12.65 2.82 -15.12
CA GLU A 69 -11.57 2.64 -16.11
C GLU A 69 -10.18 2.78 -15.47
N ASN A 70 -10.03 3.71 -14.53
CA ASN A 70 -8.77 3.91 -13.82
C ASN A 70 -8.48 2.77 -12.83
N LEU A 71 -9.51 2.18 -12.19
CA LEU A 71 -9.36 0.96 -11.40
C LEU A 71 -8.89 -0.21 -12.27
N GLU A 72 -9.47 -0.37 -13.45
CA GLU A 72 -9.04 -1.40 -14.40
C GLU A 72 -7.58 -1.20 -14.83
N SER A 73 -7.16 0.06 -15.07
CA SER A 73 -5.76 0.38 -15.35
C SER A 73 -4.84 0.00 -14.18
N ILE A 74 -5.22 0.35 -12.94
CA ILE A 74 -4.49 -0.07 -11.73
C ILE A 74 -4.35 -1.59 -11.68
N PHE A 75 -5.45 -2.32 -11.85
CA PHE A 75 -5.46 -3.77 -11.75
C PHE A 75 -4.57 -4.41 -12.82
N ASN A 76 -4.68 -3.96 -14.07
CA ASN A 76 -3.88 -4.48 -15.17
C ASN A 76 -2.37 -4.38 -14.93
N HIS A 77 -1.90 -3.31 -14.27
CA HIS A 77 -0.48 -2.99 -14.14
C HIS A 77 0.09 -3.20 -12.73
N SER A 78 -0.70 -3.71 -11.78
CA SER A 78 -0.25 -3.96 -10.42
C SER A 78 0.00 -5.44 -10.16
N ASN A 79 1.10 -5.78 -9.49
CA ASN A 79 1.29 -7.12 -8.94
C ASN A 79 0.60 -7.27 -7.57
N THR A 80 0.72 -6.25 -6.74
CA THR A 80 0.17 -6.19 -5.38
C THR A 80 -0.54 -4.86 -5.18
N ILE A 81 -1.75 -4.91 -4.62
CA ILE A 81 -2.58 -3.76 -4.28
C ILE A 81 -2.72 -3.72 -2.77
N VAL A 82 -2.28 -2.62 -2.16
CA VAL A 82 -2.40 -2.42 -0.71
C VAL A 82 -3.58 -1.50 -0.44
N LEU A 83 -4.63 -2.02 0.20
CA LEU A 83 -5.79 -1.23 0.59
C LEU A 83 -5.64 -0.81 2.05
N ILE A 84 -5.42 0.48 2.29
CA ILE A 84 -5.32 1.05 3.65
C ILE A 84 -6.66 1.71 3.99
N ILE A 85 -7.33 1.19 5.01
CA ILE A 85 -8.68 1.63 5.40
C ILE A 85 -8.76 2.03 6.87
N GLY A 86 -9.59 3.02 7.18
CA GLY A 86 -9.95 3.35 8.55
C GLY A 86 -11.11 2.49 9.06
N ARG A 87 -11.33 2.47 10.39
CA ARG A 87 -12.52 1.84 11.00
C ARG A 87 -13.78 2.71 10.92
N ASN A 88 -14.13 3.16 9.72
CA ASN A 88 -15.32 3.97 9.49
C ASN A 88 -16.06 3.48 8.25
N PHE A 89 -17.36 3.73 8.22
CA PHE A 89 -18.24 3.22 7.17
C PHE A 89 -17.86 3.75 5.77
N SER A 90 -17.41 5.00 5.66
CA SER A 90 -16.95 5.56 4.39
C SER A 90 -15.75 4.81 3.81
N SER A 91 -14.75 4.47 4.63
CA SER A 91 -13.57 3.69 4.20
C SER A 91 -13.98 2.31 3.70
N PHE A 92 -14.91 1.63 4.38
CA PHE A 92 -15.35 0.31 3.97
C PHE A 92 -16.16 0.35 2.69
N ARG A 93 -17.05 1.34 2.53
CA ARG A 93 -17.82 1.49 1.29
C ARG A 93 -16.90 1.70 0.09
N THR A 94 -15.86 2.51 0.24
CA THR A 94 -14.85 2.70 -0.81
C THR A 94 -14.08 1.41 -1.08
N ALA A 95 -13.63 0.71 -0.03
CA ALA A 95 -12.93 -0.56 -0.19
C ALA A 95 -13.79 -1.63 -0.85
N LYS A 96 -15.06 -1.77 -0.43
CA LYS A 96 -16.02 -2.71 -1.01
C LYS A 96 -16.24 -2.46 -2.49
N ARG A 97 -16.41 -1.19 -2.88
CA ARG A 97 -16.49 -0.81 -4.30
C ARG A 97 -15.26 -1.29 -5.08
N ILE A 98 -14.05 -1.04 -4.56
CA ILE A 98 -12.81 -1.45 -5.21
C ILE A 98 -12.70 -2.99 -5.29
N MET A 99 -13.05 -3.70 -4.22
CA MET A 99 -13.06 -5.16 -4.19
C MET A 99 -14.07 -5.75 -5.17
N ASP A 100 -15.26 -5.17 -5.28
CA ASP A 100 -16.29 -5.63 -6.22
C ASP A 100 -15.86 -5.41 -7.67
N GLU A 101 -15.23 -4.27 -7.99
CA GLU A 101 -14.62 -4.03 -9.31
C GLU A 101 -13.43 -4.97 -9.57
N TYR A 102 -12.61 -5.26 -8.56
CA TYR A 102 -11.53 -6.24 -8.68
C TYR A 102 -12.06 -7.63 -9.00
N ILE A 103 -13.10 -8.09 -8.29
CA ILE A 103 -13.75 -9.39 -8.57
C ILE A 103 -14.31 -9.42 -10.00
N ARG A 104 -14.89 -8.32 -10.49
CA ARG A 104 -15.37 -8.22 -11.88
C ARG A 104 -14.21 -8.30 -12.87
N PHE A 105 -13.14 -7.55 -12.62
CA PHE A 105 -11.91 -7.56 -13.42
C PHE A 105 -11.31 -8.96 -13.51
N GLU A 106 -11.15 -9.65 -12.38
CA GLU A 106 -10.55 -10.99 -12.32
C GLU A 106 -11.36 -12.05 -13.09
N ARG A 107 -12.67 -11.85 -13.24
CA ARG A 107 -13.53 -12.72 -14.07
C ARG A 107 -13.40 -12.47 -15.58
N GLN A 108 -12.94 -11.28 -15.95
CA GLN A 108 -12.87 -10.82 -17.34
C GLN A 108 -11.47 -10.88 -17.92
N LYS A 109 -10.43 -10.79 -17.07
CA LYS A 109 -9.05 -10.78 -17.50
C LYS A 109 -8.69 -12.08 -18.22
N THR A 110 -7.80 -11.96 -19.20
CA THR A 110 -7.31 -13.09 -20.01
C THR A 110 -6.02 -13.68 -19.49
N ASP A 111 -5.28 -12.95 -18.66
CA ASP A 111 -4.06 -13.46 -18.04
C ASP A 111 -4.38 -14.45 -16.91
N SER A 112 -3.43 -15.34 -16.59
CA SER A 112 -3.53 -16.26 -15.46
C SER A 112 -3.03 -15.67 -14.13
N PHE A 113 -2.51 -14.45 -14.15
CA PHE A 113 -1.87 -13.81 -13.01
C PHE A 113 -2.90 -13.23 -12.04
N MET A 114 -2.98 -13.78 -10.83
CA MET A 114 -3.84 -13.25 -9.78
C MET A 114 -3.12 -12.12 -9.06
N ARG A 115 -3.71 -10.91 -9.01
CA ARG A 115 -3.13 -9.82 -8.24
C ARG A 115 -3.29 -10.08 -6.75
N LYS A 116 -2.28 -9.75 -5.96
CA LYS A 116 -2.38 -9.86 -4.50
C LYS A 116 -3.08 -8.63 -3.94
N ILE A 117 -4.16 -8.81 -3.18
CA ILE A 117 -4.74 -7.74 -2.37
C ILE A 117 -4.25 -7.89 -0.94
N VAL A 118 -3.72 -6.81 -0.38
CA VAL A 118 -3.29 -6.71 1.02
C VAL A 118 -4.16 -5.68 1.73
N LEU A 119 -5.09 -6.16 2.55
CA LEU A 119 -5.98 -5.32 3.35
C LEU A 119 -5.30 -4.91 4.66
N CYS A 120 -5.20 -3.60 4.88
CA CYS A 120 -4.62 -2.99 6.05
C CYS A 120 -5.64 -2.11 6.78
N ILE A 121 -5.78 -2.29 8.09
CA ILE A 121 -6.52 -1.35 8.95
C ILE A 121 -5.55 -0.30 9.48
N ASN A 122 -5.85 0.98 9.26
CA ASN A 122 -5.15 2.10 9.89
C ASN A 122 -5.94 2.63 11.09
N GLU A 123 -5.42 2.42 12.29
CA GLU A 123 -5.95 2.99 13.53
C GLU A 123 -5.46 4.44 13.68
N TYR A 124 -6.06 5.38 12.95
CA TYR A 124 -5.64 6.78 13.04
C TYR A 124 -6.20 7.50 14.28
N ASN A 125 -7.27 6.99 14.91
CA ASN A 125 -7.90 7.60 16.09
C ASN A 125 -8.14 6.55 17.19
N PRO A 126 -7.37 6.53 18.28
CA PRO A 126 -7.54 5.55 19.36
C PRO A 126 -8.68 5.90 20.33
N GLY A 127 -9.15 7.15 20.33
CA GLY A 127 -10.09 7.68 21.34
C GLY A 127 -11.58 7.46 21.03
N ASP A 128 -11.94 7.13 19.79
CA ASP A 128 -13.33 6.94 19.39
C ASP A 128 -13.63 5.46 19.13
N ASN A 129 -13.96 4.73 20.20
CA ASN A 129 -14.31 3.30 20.12
C ASN A 129 -15.81 3.04 19.95
N ARG A 130 -16.67 4.07 20.07
CA ARG A 130 -18.13 3.85 20.10
C ARG A 130 -18.72 3.55 18.72
N ASN A 131 -18.03 3.94 17.66
CA ASN A 131 -18.47 3.77 16.26
C ASN A 131 -17.48 2.93 15.42
N LYS A 132 -16.55 2.22 16.07
CA LYS A 132 -15.60 1.35 15.38
C LYS A 132 -16.23 -0.01 15.13
N PHE A 133 -16.17 -0.43 13.88
CA PHE A 133 -16.52 -1.80 13.50
C PHE A 133 -15.43 -2.76 13.94
N SER A 134 -15.83 -3.98 14.31
CA SER A 134 -14.92 -5.05 14.71
C SER A 134 -14.13 -5.59 13.51
N ASN A 135 -13.10 -6.40 13.76
CA ASN A 135 -12.35 -7.03 12.66
C ASN A 135 -13.22 -8.02 11.89
N GLU A 136 -14.12 -8.68 12.61
CA GLU A 136 -15.09 -9.64 12.12
C GLU A 136 -16.09 -8.96 11.18
N ASP A 137 -16.69 -7.85 11.63
CA ASP A 137 -17.64 -7.07 10.81
C ASP A 137 -16.99 -6.59 9.50
N ILE A 138 -15.75 -6.13 9.58
CA ILE A 138 -15.00 -5.64 8.42
C ILE A 138 -14.72 -6.78 7.44
N SER A 139 -14.22 -7.90 7.96
CA SER A 139 -13.86 -9.05 7.13
C SER A 139 -15.09 -9.66 6.47
N GLU A 140 -16.22 -9.73 7.20
CA GLU A 140 -17.50 -10.17 6.67
C GLU A 140 -18.02 -9.23 5.58
N TYR A 141 -18.03 -7.92 5.84
CA TYR A 141 -18.53 -6.93 4.88
C TYR A 141 -17.71 -6.87 3.59
N LEU A 142 -16.38 -6.97 3.70
CA LEU A 142 -15.48 -6.93 2.55
C LEU A 142 -15.32 -8.29 1.87
N GLY A 143 -15.63 -9.39 2.57
CA GLY A 143 -15.41 -10.75 2.08
C GLY A 143 -13.93 -11.11 1.94
N CYS A 144 -13.04 -10.50 2.74
CA CYS A 144 -11.61 -10.77 2.74
C CYS A 144 -11.00 -10.60 4.13
N GLU A 145 -9.92 -11.33 4.39
CA GLU A 145 -9.22 -11.26 5.67
C GLU A 145 -8.39 -9.97 5.78
N ILE A 146 -8.33 -9.43 7.00
CA ILE A 146 -7.41 -8.35 7.34
C ILE A 146 -5.99 -8.91 7.43
N ASN A 147 -5.07 -8.41 6.61
CA ASN A 147 -3.68 -8.86 6.62
C ASN A 147 -2.85 -8.15 7.71
N VAL A 148 -3.04 -6.84 7.87
CA VAL A 148 -2.24 -6.02 8.79
C VAL A 148 -3.11 -5.00 9.51
N ILE A 149 -2.84 -4.78 10.80
CA ILE A 149 -3.41 -3.67 11.57
C ILE A 149 -2.27 -2.74 11.95
N LEU A 150 -2.34 -1.51 11.43
CA LEU A 150 -1.43 -0.40 11.73
C LEU A 150 -1.99 0.35 12.94
N PRO A 151 -1.36 0.27 14.12
CA PRO A 151 -1.86 0.94 15.32
C PRO A 151 -1.65 2.46 15.27
N HIS A 152 -2.38 3.18 16.11
CA HIS A 152 -2.11 4.60 16.34
C HIS A 152 -0.76 4.76 17.04
N PHE A 153 0.12 5.61 16.51
CA PHE A 153 1.40 5.90 17.15
C PHE A 153 1.71 7.39 17.12
N GLN A 154 2.15 7.91 18.28
CA GLN A 154 2.51 9.31 18.47
C GLN A 154 4.02 9.55 18.51
N VAL A 155 4.83 8.56 18.92
CA VAL A 155 6.30 8.70 19.05
C VAL A 155 7.00 7.42 18.62
N ARG A 156 7.97 7.53 17.70
CA ARG A 156 8.81 6.42 17.22
C ARG A 156 9.99 6.19 18.17
N LYS A 157 10.26 4.94 18.55
CA LYS A 157 11.55 4.51 19.13
C LYS A 157 12.17 3.46 18.21
N GLU A 158 13.50 3.41 18.12
CA GLU A 158 14.15 2.29 17.44
C GLU A 158 13.70 0.96 18.07
N ASN A 159 13.32 -0.02 17.23
CA ASN A 159 12.75 -1.32 17.61
C ASN A 159 11.35 -1.30 18.25
N ASP A 160 10.53 -0.29 17.96
CA ASP A 160 9.12 -0.30 18.40
C ASP A 160 8.28 -1.40 17.70
N PRO A 161 7.16 -1.84 18.32
CA PRO A 161 6.25 -2.82 17.73
C PRO A 161 5.73 -2.40 16.34
N PHE A 162 5.65 -1.10 16.07
CA PHE A 162 5.26 -0.58 14.76
C PHE A 162 6.24 -0.99 13.66
N THR A 163 7.54 -0.92 13.94
CA THR A 163 8.59 -1.34 13.01
C THR A 163 8.45 -2.81 12.62
N GLN A 164 8.10 -3.69 13.57
CA GLN A 164 7.85 -5.12 13.28
C GLN A 164 6.61 -5.31 12.40
N ILE A 165 5.54 -4.55 12.66
CA ILE A 165 4.33 -4.56 11.83
C ILE A 165 4.64 -4.08 10.41
N LEU A 166 5.46 -3.04 10.25
CA LEU A 166 5.89 -2.56 8.93
C LEU A 166 6.76 -3.58 8.20
N GLN A 167 7.66 -4.27 8.90
CA GLN A 167 8.44 -5.36 8.33
C GLN A 167 7.53 -6.51 7.86
N HIS A 168 6.51 -6.85 8.64
CA HIS A 168 5.51 -7.83 8.26
C HIS A 168 4.69 -7.40 7.04
N LEU A 169 4.27 -6.13 6.97
CA LEU A 169 3.59 -5.57 5.80
C LEU A 169 4.50 -5.65 4.56
N ALA A 170 5.76 -5.22 4.68
CA ALA A 170 6.71 -5.29 3.57
C ALA A 170 6.92 -6.74 3.09
N ALA A 171 7.09 -7.70 4.01
CA ALA A 171 7.19 -9.12 3.67
C ALA A 171 5.94 -9.62 2.93
N THR A 172 4.76 -9.27 3.45
CA THR A 172 3.47 -9.62 2.83
C THR A 172 3.34 -9.04 1.42
N VAL A 173 3.71 -7.78 1.22
CA VAL A 173 3.66 -7.10 -0.10
C VAL A 173 4.60 -7.77 -1.11
N LEU A 174 5.78 -8.22 -0.63
CA LEU A 174 6.78 -8.92 -1.43
C LEU A 174 6.47 -10.41 -1.65
N GLY A 175 5.34 -10.90 -1.15
CA GLY A 175 4.94 -12.30 -1.33
C GLY A 175 5.71 -13.30 -0.46
N ARG A 176 6.34 -12.86 0.64
CA ARG A 176 6.93 -13.76 1.63
C ARG A 176 5.86 -14.17 2.63
N ASP A 177 5.66 -15.47 2.80
CA ASP A 177 4.68 -16.00 3.73
C ASP A 177 5.22 -16.02 5.17
N LYS A 178 4.31 -16.16 6.15
CA LYS A 178 4.64 -16.18 7.59
C LYS A 178 5.69 -17.23 7.96
N GLU A 179 5.85 -18.31 7.19
CA GLU A 179 6.77 -19.41 7.49
C GLU A 179 8.25 -19.05 7.25
N ASP A 180 8.56 -18.22 6.25
CA ASP A 180 9.93 -17.78 5.93
C ASP A 180 10.57 -16.90 7.02
N SER A 181 9.74 -16.38 7.93
CA SER A 181 10.20 -15.53 9.03
C SER A 181 10.80 -16.33 10.20
N LYS A 182 10.50 -17.63 10.33
CA LYS A 182 11.07 -18.48 11.40
C LYS A 182 12.46 -19.00 11.08
N GLU A 183 12.80 -19.19 9.80
CA GLU A 183 14.13 -19.69 9.41
C GLU A 183 15.22 -18.63 9.56
N ASN A 184 14.91 -17.35 9.32
CA ASN A 184 15.90 -16.27 9.39
C ASN A 184 16.34 -15.90 10.82
N THR A 185 15.57 -16.24 11.86
CA THR A 185 16.00 -16.09 13.26
C THR A 185 17.05 -17.11 13.69
N ASN A 186 17.15 -18.26 13.02
CA ASN A 186 18.12 -19.30 13.37
C ASN A 186 19.50 -19.09 12.73
N ILE A 187 19.59 -18.28 11.66
CA ILE A 187 20.88 -18.01 11.00
C ILE A 187 21.71 -17.00 11.80
N LEU A 188 21.06 -16.06 12.49
CA LEU A 188 21.74 -15.04 13.32
C LEU A 188 22.19 -15.56 14.70
N SER A 189 21.62 -16.67 15.19
CA SER A 189 22.05 -17.29 16.46
C SER A 189 23.29 -18.18 16.33
N GLY A 190 23.70 -18.52 15.11
CA GLY A 190 24.90 -19.31 14.83
C GLY A 190 26.19 -18.49 14.62
N PHE A 191 26.09 -17.16 14.49
CA PHE A 191 27.24 -16.27 14.26
C PHE A 191 27.83 -15.64 15.53
N PHE A 192 27.21 -15.88 16.70
CA PHE A 192 27.74 -15.53 18.01
C PHE A 192 27.82 -16.77 18.91
N LYS A 193 28.82 -17.61 18.67
CA LYS A 193 29.39 -18.51 19.68
C LYS A 193 30.88 -18.68 19.45
#